data_AF-A0A6N6RZN9-F1
#
_entry.id   AF-A0A6N6RZN9-F1
#
_cell.length_a   1.000
_cell.length_b   1.000
_cell.length_c   1.000
_cell.angle_alpha   90.00
_cell.angle_beta   90.00
_cell.angle_gamma   90.00
#
_symmetry.space_group_name_H-M   'P 1'
#
loop_
_entity.id
_entity.type
_entity.pdbx_description
1 polymer ?
#
loop_
_entity_poly.entity_id
_entity_poly.type
_entity_poly.pdbx_seq_one_letter_code
_entity_poly.pdbx_strand_id
1 'polypeptide(L)'
;MTKRDPSRSIETIDKEKPLRNDVRFLGNILGWVLIGQEGRDIFDIEEKIRALTKEMRASYRKSQKDELVATIRSLSEEDLYKVTRAFTIYFKLVNIAEQIHRIRRRREYKYISDVKDSSEGSIESLFAVLKERGVPYDKFKPLVDSLSIDLVLTAHPTEVNRHIVLEKFRYISALLAELGSGLLDDEGRKAVEEEIHAELIGLWQTEEVPPFKKTPLDEARNIHYYFRETIFDALLK
;
A
#
# COMPACT_ATOMS: atom_id res chain seq x y z
N MET A 1 -27.17 -19.21 -43.99
CA MET A 1 -27.04 -19.72 -42.61
C MET A 1 -25.58 -19.67 -42.23
N THR A 2 -25.14 -18.53 -41.69
CA THR A 2 -23.74 -18.24 -41.39
C THR A 2 -23.48 -18.60 -39.93
N LYS A 3 -22.67 -19.64 -39.69
CA LYS A 3 -22.25 -20.05 -38.34
C LYS A 3 -21.51 -18.87 -37.68
N ARG A 4 -22.03 -18.37 -36.55
CA ARG A 4 -21.31 -17.42 -35.69
C ARG A 4 -20.24 -18.18 -34.92
N ASP A 5 -19.00 -17.75 -35.11
CA ASP A 5 -17.82 -18.14 -34.36
C ASP A 5 -17.99 -17.77 -32.87
N PRO A 6 -17.84 -18.71 -31.92
CA PRO A 6 -18.02 -18.45 -30.49
C PRO A 6 -16.80 -17.76 -29.84
N SER A 7 -15.77 -17.39 -30.59
CA SER A 7 -14.59 -16.67 -30.08
C SER A 7 -14.81 -15.15 -29.89
N ARG A 8 -15.99 -14.74 -29.39
CA ARG A 8 -16.22 -13.37 -28.91
C ARG A 8 -15.61 -13.19 -27.51
N SER A 9 -14.39 -12.67 -27.50
CA SER A 9 -13.89 -11.68 -26.53
C SER A 9 -14.32 -11.91 -25.07
N ILE A 10 -13.55 -12.72 -24.35
CA ILE A 10 -13.40 -12.52 -22.90
C ILE A 10 -12.75 -11.15 -22.77
N GLU A 11 -13.53 -10.11 -22.46
CA GLU A 11 -12.98 -8.83 -22.00
C GLU A 11 -11.97 -9.16 -20.91
N THR A 12 -10.70 -8.84 -21.15
CA THR A 12 -9.66 -8.93 -20.13
C THR A 12 -10.07 -7.97 -19.02
N ILE A 13 -10.73 -8.51 -17.98
CA ILE A 13 -11.07 -7.75 -16.77
C ILE A 13 -9.77 -7.08 -16.32
N ASP A 14 -9.76 -5.75 -16.36
CA ASP A 14 -8.63 -4.94 -15.92
C ASP A 14 -8.43 -5.15 -14.41
N LYS A 15 -7.59 -6.13 -14.09
CA LYS A 15 -7.31 -6.58 -12.72
C LYS A 15 -6.78 -5.44 -11.84
N GLU A 16 -6.20 -4.40 -12.44
CA GLU A 16 -5.64 -3.23 -11.76
C GLU A 16 -6.67 -2.12 -11.52
N LYS A 17 -7.86 -2.20 -12.13
CA LYS A 17 -8.92 -1.18 -11.98
C LYS A 17 -9.30 -0.93 -10.51
N PRO A 18 -9.47 -1.95 -9.65
CA PRO A 18 -9.76 -1.73 -8.23
C PRO A 18 -8.64 -0.97 -7.51
N LEU A 19 -7.37 -1.32 -7.78
CA LEU A 19 -6.22 -0.61 -7.20
C LEU A 19 -6.22 0.87 -7.59
N ARG A 20 -6.40 1.18 -8.88
CA ARG A 20 -6.45 2.57 -9.33
C ARG A 20 -7.61 3.36 -8.71
N ASN A 21 -8.74 2.71 -8.44
CA ASN A 21 -9.87 3.34 -7.79
C ASN A 21 -9.55 3.67 -6.33
N ASP A 22 -8.93 2.75 -5.58
CA ASP A 22 -8.51 2.98 -4.20
C ASP A 22 -7.47 4.11 -4.12
N VAL A 23 -6.47 4.11 -4.99
CA VAL A 23 -5.45 5.19 -5.06
C VAL A 23 -6.09 6.54 -5.38
N ARG A 24 -7.03 6.59 -6.32
CA ARG A 24 -7.74 7.83 -6.66
C ARG A 24 -8.61 8.31 -5.50
N PHE A 25 -9.32 7.40 -4.84
CA PHE A 25 -10.17 7.72 -3.70
C PHE A 25 -9.35 8.33 -2.55
N LEU A 26 -8.27 7.67 -2.12
CA LEU A 26 -7.39 8.19 -1.07
C LEU A 26 -6.71 9.50 -1.48
N GLY A 27 -6.29 9.63 -2.74
CA GLY A 27 -5.71 10.86 -3.29
C GLY A 27 -6.70 12.03 -3.26
N ASN A 28 -7.97 11.79 -3.57
CA ASN A 28 -9.02 12.82 -3.51
C ASN A 28 -9.25 13.30 -2.08
N ILE A 29 -9.33 12.38 -1.11
CA ILE A 29 -9.51 12.73 0.31
C ILE A 29 -8.30 13.54 0.79
N LEU A 30 -7.07 13.11 0.47
CA LEU A 30 -5.87 13.88 0.80
C LEU A 30 -5.92 15.28 0.16
N GLY A 31 -6.38 15.39 -1.08
CA GLY A 31 -6.59 16.68 -1.74
C GLY A 31 -7.55 17.60 -0.98
N TRP A 32 -8.66 17.06 -0.46
CA TRP A 32 -9.58 17.83 0.40
C TRP A 32 -8.93 18.27 1.70
N VAL A 33 -8.12 17.42 2.32
CA VAL A 33 -7.34 17.78 3.51
C VAL A 33 -6.37 18.92 3.19
N LEU A 34 -5.62 18.86 2.09
CA LEU A 34 -4.71 19.95 1.68
C LEU A 34 -5.45 21.27 1.49
N ILE A 35 -6.58 21.24 0.77
CA ILE A 35 -7.40 22.44 0.54
C ILE A 35 -7.94 23.00 1.86
N GLY A 36 -8.40 22.13 2.76
CA GLY A 36 -8.97 22.54 4.04
C GLY A 36 -7.94 23.05 5.06
N GLN A 37 -6.72 22.51 5.04
CA GLN A 37 -5.68 22.85 6.03
C GLN A 37 -4.75 23.96 5.57
N GLU A 38 -4.39 23.98 4.29
CA GLU A 38 -3.37 24.88 3.74
C GLU A 38 -3.91 25.84 2.67
N GLY A 39 -5.15 25.63 2.22
CA GLY A 39 -5.75 26.38 1.13
C GLY A 39 -5.45 25.78 -0.25
N ARG A 40 -6.00 26.45 -1.27
CA ARG A 40 -5.98 25.94 -2.64
C ARG A 40 -4.60 26.00 -3.30
N ASP A 41 -3.77 26.97 -2.91
CA ASP A 41 -2.48 27.22 -3.55
C ASP A 41 -1.51 26.05 -3.36
N ILE A 42 -1.42 25.49 -2.15
CA ILE A 42 -0.57 24.31 -1.87
C ILE A 42 -1.04 23.08 -2.66
N PHE A 43 -2.36 22.87 -2.72
CA PHE A 43 -2.93 21.78 -3.50
C PHE A 43 -2.58 21.92 -4.99
N ASP A 44 -2.72 23.12 -5.56
CA ASP A 44 -2.43 23.36 -6.97
C ASP A 44 -0.93 23.21 -7.29
N ILE A 45 -0.04 23.59 -6.37
CA ILE A 45 1.41 23.35 -6.48
C ILE A 45 1.71 21.84 -6.50
N GLU A 46 1.13 21.09 -5.55
CA GLU A 46 1.32 19.64 -5.45
C GLU A 46 0.82 18.91 -6.70
N GLU A 47 -0.38 19.24 -7.19
CA GLU A 47 -0.92 18.68 -8.43
C GLU A 47 -0.08 19.05 -9.65
N LYS A 48 0.43 20.29 -9.72
CA LYS A 48 1.33 20.70 -10.80
C LYS A 48 2.58 19.82 -10.83
N ILE A 49 3.21 19.61 -9.67
CA ILE A 49 4.39 18.74 -9.56
C ILE A 49 4.05 17.29 -9.93
N ARG A 50 2.89 16.78 -9.49
CA ARG A 50 2.43 15.44 -9.83
C ARG A 50 2.17 15.26 -11.33
N ALA A 51 1.54 16.25 -11.97
CA ALA A 51 1.28 16.23 -13.40
C ALA A 51 2.58 16.20 -14.21
N LEU A 52 3.52 17.11 -13.91
CA LEU A 52 4.82 17.18 -14.57
C LEU A 52 5.61 15.86 -14.44
N THR A 53 5.66 15.30 -13.23
CA THR A 53 6.39 14.04 -12.99
C THR A 53 5.74 12.85 -13.69
N LYS A 54 4.41 12.78 -13.72
CA LYS A 54 3.66 11.75 -14.44
C LYS A 54 3.88 11.81 -15.95
N GLU A 55 3.83 13.00 -16.53
CA GLU A 55 4.10 13.20 -17.96
C GLU A 55 5.54 12.82 -18.32
N MET A 56 6.51 13.25 -17.50
CA MET A 56 7.93 12.91 -17.71
C MET A 56 8.18 11.40 -17.66
N ARG A 57 7.45 10.65 -16.83
CA ARG A 57 7.52 9.19 -16.79
C ARG A 57 7.00 8.55 -18.07
N ALA A 58 5.97 9.12 -18.69
CA ALA A 58 5.43 8.63 -19.96
C ALA A 58 6.31 9.03 -21.16
N SER A 59 6.88 10.24 -21.14
CA SER A 59 7.68 10.79 -22.23
C SER A 59 8.61 11.88 -21.71
N TYR A 60 9.90 11.57 -21.59
CA TYR A 60 10.86 12.51 -21.04
C TYR A 60 11.11 13.69 -22.00
N ARG A 61 10.91 14.93 -21.52
CA ARG A 61 11.30 16.16 -22.20
C ARG A 61 12.12 17.05 -21.27
N LYS A 62 13.23 17.59 -21.78
CA LYS A 62 14.10 18.48 -20.99
C LYS A 62 13.37 19.72 -20.50
N SER A 63 12.49 20.31 -21.31
CA SER A 63 11.69 21.47 -20.93
C SER A 63 10.79 21.22 -19.70
N GLN A 64 10.17 20.04 -19.60
CA GLN A 64 9.35 19.65 -18.44
C GLN A 64 10.21 19.48 -17.18
N LYS A 65 11.42 18.91 -17.32
CA LYS A 65 12.37 18.82 -16.21
C LYS A 65 12.77 20.22 -15.72
N ASP A 66 13.09 21.11 -16.65
CA ASP A 66 13.51 22.47 -16.33
C ASP A 66 12.36 23.24 -15.65
N GLU A 67 11.11 23.05 -16.10
CA GLU A 67 9.92 23.62 -15.44
C GLU A 67 9.69 23.06 -14.03
N LEU A 68 9.83 21.75 -13.84
CA LEU A 68 9.72 21.11 -12.53
C LEU A 68 10.76 21.67 -11.57
N VAL A 69 12.02 21.77 -12.00
CA VAL A 69 13.11 22.32 -11.20
C VAL A 69 12.87 23.79 -10.87
N ALA A 70 12.38 24.58 -11.83
CA ALA A 70 12.04 25.98 -11.60
C ALA A 70 10.90 26.12 -10.58
N THR A 71 9.85 25.30 -10.70
CA THR A 71 8.71 25.28 -9.76
C THR A 71 9.17 24.96 -8.34
N ILE A 72 10.00 23.93 -8.16
CA ILE A 72 10.52 23.56 -6.83
C ILE A 72 11.41 24.68 -6.26
N ARG A 73 12.26 25.31 -7.08
CA ARG A 73 13.16 26.39 -6.64
C ARG A 73 12.44 27.69 -6.30
N SER A 74 11.21 27.90 -6.79
CA SER A 74 10.42 29.07 -6.46
C SER A 74 9.63 28.95 -5.16
N LEU A 75 9.55 27.75 -4.58
CA LEU A 75 8.80 27.53 -3.33
C LEU A 75 9.54 28.13 -2.14
N SER A 76 8.78 28.67 -1.18
CA SER A 76 9.31 28.98 0.14
C SER A 76 9.70 27.69 0.88
N GLU A 77 10.53 27.80 1.93
CA GLU A 77 10.87 26.64 2.77
C GLU A 77 9.63 25.98 3.38
N GLU A 78 8.64 26.80 3.76
CA GLU A 78 7.36 26.35 4.31
C GLU A 78 6.55 25.57 3.27
N ASP A 79 6.40 26.09 2.06
CA ASP A 79 5.65 25.42 0.99
C ASP A 79 6.36 24.14 0.54
N LEU A 80 7.70 24.16 0.48
CA LEU A 80 8.50 22.98 0.15
C LEU A 80 8.29 21.88 1.18
N TYR A 81 8.24 22.22 2.47
CA TYR A 81 7.94 21.28 3.55
C TYR A 81 6.52 20.69 3.38
N LYS A 82 5.51 21.53 3.18
CA LYS A 82 4.11 21.10 2.99
C LYS A 82 3.97 20.17 1.79
N VAL A 83 4.53 20.53 0.64
CA VAL A 83 4.51 19.71 -0.58
C VAL A 83 5.22 18.37 -0.36
N THR A 84 6.40 18.37 0.26
CA THR A 84 7.14 17.14 0.55
C THR A 84 6.35 16.22 1.47
N ARG A 85 5.67 16.78 2.47
CA ARG A 85 4.80 16.04 3.37
C ARG A 85 3.58 15.47 2.68
N ALA A 86 2.93 16.24 1.79
CA ALA A 86 1.82 15.77 0.97
C ALA A 86 2.20 14.54 0.15
N PHE A 87 3.35 14.58 -0.54
CA PHE A 87 3.85 13.41 -1.28
C PHE A 87 4.18 12.24 -0.36
N THR A 88 4.75 12.50 0.82
CA THR A 88 5.07 11.44 1.80
C THR A 88 3.80 10.69 2.24
N ILE A 89 2.75 11.42 2.62
CA ILE A 89 1.46 10.83 3.00
C ILE A 89 0.84 10.12 1.80
N TYR A 90 0.85 10.75 0.62
CA TYR A 90 0.34 10.15 -0.62
C TYR A 90 0.99 8.79 -0.92
N PHE A 91 2.31 8.67 -0.87
CA PHE A 91 2.99 7.40 -1.13
C PHE A 91 2.68 6.34 -0.10
N LYS A 92 2.51 6.71 1.18
CA LYS A 92 2.05 5.77 2.21
C LYS A 92 0.62 5.28 1.93
N LEU A 93 -0.27 6.16 1.45
CA LEU A 93 -1.62 5.79 1.04
C LEU A 93 -1.64 4.88 -0.19
N VAL A 94 -0.77 5.12 -1.17
CA VAL A 94 -0.59 4.22 -2.32
C VAL A 94 -0.16 2.83 -1.84
N ASN A 95 0.80 2.75 -0.92
CA ASN A 95 1.23 1.47 -0.35
C ASN A 95 0.09 0.73 0.34
N ILE A 96 -0.77 1.43 1.08
CA ILE A 96 -1.97 0.84 1.71
C ILE A 96 -2.93 0.30 0.65
N ALA A 97 -3.22 1.07 -0.39
CA ALA A 97 -4.09 0.64 -1.49
C ALA A 97 -3.54 -0.62 -2.19
N GLU A 98 -2.23 -0.67 -2.44
CA GLU A 98 -1.56 -1.85 -3.01
C GLU A 98 -1.66 -3.08 -2.10
N GLN A 99 -1.44 -2.92 -0.79
CA GLN A 99 -1.56 -4.00 0.18
C GLN A 99 -2.99 -4.56 0.24
N ILE A 100 -4.00 -3.69 0.30
CA ILE A 100 -5.41 -4.10 0.28
C ILE A 100 -5.76 -4.78 -1.04
N HIS A 101 -5.31 -4.24 -2.17
CA HIS A 101 -5.51 -4.87 -3.46
C HIS A 101 -4.90 -6.28 -3.52
N ARG A 102 -3.67 -6.45 -3.03
CA ARG A 102 -3.00 -7.76 -2.94
C ARG A 102 -3.79 -8.76 -2.09
N ILE A 103 -4.37 -8.31 -0.97
CA ILE A 103 -5.22 -9.14 -0.12
C ILE A 103 -6.50 -9.55 -0.86
N ARG A 104 -7.18 -8.61 -1.53
CA ARG A 104 -8.39 -8.89 -2.33
C ARG A 104 -8.10 -9.91 -3.43
N ARG A 105 -7.02 -9.71 -4.20
CA ARG A 105 -6.58 -10.66 -5.24
C ARG A 105 -6.31 -12.05 -4.67
N ARG A 106 -5.61 -12.17 -3.54
CA ARG A 106 -5.38 -13.46 -2.87
C ARG A 106 -6.68 -14.16 -2.47
N ARG A 107 -7.69 -13.43 -2.00
CA ARG A 107 -9.01 -14.00 -1.68
C ARG A 107 -9.72 -14.47 -2.95
N GLU A 108 -9.78 -13.65 -3.99
CA GLU A 108 -10.37 -14.01 -5.29
C GLU A 108 -9.75 -15.29 -5.85
N TYR A 109 -8.42 -15.42 -5.82
CA TYR A 109 -7.74 -16.63 -6.24
C TYR A 109 -8.19 -17.85 -5.43
N LYS A 110 -8.28 -17.75 -4.10
CA LYS A 110 -8.79 -18.85 -3.25
C LYS A 110 -10.24 -19.24 -3.55
N TYR A 111 -11.10 -18.28 -3.89
CA TYR A 111 -12.51 -18.55 -4.21
C TYR A 111 -12.71 -19.11 -5.62
N ILE A 112 -11.87 -18.73 -6.58
CA ILE A 112 -11.95 -19.20 -7.96
C ILE A 112 -11.22 -20.54 -8.14
N SER A 113 -10.22 -20.84 -7.31
CA SER A 113 -9.44 -22.07 -7.41
C SER A 113 -9.97 -23.21 -6.53
N ASP A 114 -11.03 -23.88 -6.99
CA ASP A 114 -11.10 -25.36 -6.93
C ASP A 114 -10.22 -25.99 -8.04
N VAL A 115 -9.54 -25.16 -8.85
CA VAL A 115 -8.73 -25.56 -10.00
C VAL A 115 -7.32 -24.97 -9.89
N LYS A 116 -6.39 -25.82 -9.45
CA LYS A 116 -5.00 -26.03 -9.95
C LYS A 116 -3.96 -24.90 -10.06
N ASP A 117 -4.25 -23.65 -9.74
CA ASP A 117 -3.23 -22.57 -9.68
C ASP A 117 -3.09 -22.04 -8.25
N SER A 118 -2.75 -22.94 -7.31
CA SER A 118 -2.25 -22.54 -6.00
C SER A 118 -0.93 -21.77 -6.21
N SER A 119 -1.04 -20.44 -6.16
CA SER A 119 0.04 -19.44 -6.12
C SER A 119 1.44 -20.02 -6.16
N GLU A 120 2.14 -19.85 -7.29
CA GLU A 120 3.56 -20.18 -7.44
C GLU A 120 4.34 -19.74 -6.18
N GLY A 121 5.03 -20.68 -5.54
CA GLY A 121 5.80 -20.43 -4.32
C GLY A 121 5.06 -20.67 -2.99
N SER A 122 3.84 -21.22 -3.00
CA SER A 122 3.15 -21.71 -1.80
C SER A 122 3.67 -23.08 -1.32
N ILE A 123 3.50 -23.39 -0.03
CA ILE A 123 3.86 -24.72 0.54
C ILE A 123 3.05 -25.83 -0.12
N GLU A 124 1.78 -25.56 -0.44
CA GLU A 124 0.89 -26.47 -1.13
C GLU A 124 1.36 -26.75 -2.56
N SER A 125 1.81 -25.72 -3.29
CA SER A 125 2.42 -25.89 -4.62
C SER A 125 3.70 -26.71 -4.57
N LEU A 126 4.51 -26.55 -3.51
CA LEU A 126 5.70 -27.38 -3.28
C LEU A 126 5.33 -28.85 -3.14
N PHE A 127 4.32 -29.19 -2.35
CA PHE A 127 3.87 -30.59 -2.22
C PHE A 127 3.31 -31.16 -3.53
N ALA A 128 2.60 -30.37 -4.31
CA ALA A 128 2.12 -30.79 -5.64
C ALA A 128 3.29 -31.13 -6.58
N VAL A 129 4.31 -30.28 -6.63
CA VAL A 129 5.53 -30.48 -7.44
C VAL A 129 6.33 -31.69 -6.94
N LEU A 130 6.48 -31.87 -5.62
CA LEU A 130 7.19 -33.02 -5.05
C LEU A 130 6.49 -34.33 -5.40
N LYS A 131 5.16 -34.35 -5.37
CA LYS A 131 4.35 -35.50 -5.79
C LYS A 131 4.51 -35.80 -7.29
N GLU A 132 4.44 -34.78 -8.13
CA GLU A 132 4.62 -34.92 -9.59
C GLU A 132 6.01 -35.46 -9.94
N ARG A 133 7.04 -35.04 -9.19
CA ARG A 133 8.43 -35.51 -9.35
C ARG A 133 8.72 -36.84 -8.65
N GLY A 134 7.73 -37.46 -8.00
CA GLY A 134 7.87 -38.76 -7.34
C GLY A 134 8.85 -38.75 -6.16
N VAL A 135 9.01 -37.63 -5.47
CA VAL A 135 9.91 -37.53 -4.31
C VAL A 135 9.30 -38.30 -3.13
N PRO A 136 9.98 -39.33 -2.57
CA PRO A 136 9.46 -40.09 -1.44
C PRO A 136 9.44 -39.25 -0.16
N TYR A 137 8.44 -39.47 0.69
CA TYR A 137 8.31 -38.80 1.99
C TYR A 137 9.56 -38.98 2.86
N ASP A 138 10.15 -40.17 2.88
CA ASP A 138 11.33 -40.49 3.69
C ASP A 138 12.58 -39.68 3.33
N LYS A 139 12.65 -39.15 2.10
CA LYS A 139 13.73 -38.24 1.68
C LYS A 139 13.43 -36.79 2.01
N PHE A 140 12.16 -36.41 2.08
CA PHE A 140 11.73 -35.05 2.37
C PHE A 140 11.69 -34.77 3.87
N LYS A 141 11.24 -35.73 4.68
CA LYS A 141 11.08 -35.58 6.12
C LYS A 141 12.35 -35.10 6.84
N PRO A 142 13.55 -35.68 6.61
CA PRO A 142 14.76 -35.21 7.27
C PRO A 142 15.12 -33.76 6.94
N LEU A 143 14.78 -33.29 5.72
CA LEU A 143 15.04 -31.91 5.30
C LEU A 143 14.15 -30.93 6.07
N VAL A 144 12.87 -31.27 6.25
CA VAL A 144 11.93 -30.46 7.04
C VAL A 144 12.31 -30.48 8.51
N ASP A 145 12.68 -31.65 9.05
CA ASP A 145 13.09 -31.79 10.44
C ASP A 145 14.38 -30.98 10.73
N SER A 146 15.22 -30.73 9.72
CA SER A 146 16.43 -29.90 9.82
C SER A 146 16.24 -28.42 9.45
N LEU A 147 15.05 -28.03 8.99
CA LEU A 147 14.78 -26.68 8.51
C LEU A 147 14.74 -25.70 9.70
N SER A 148 15.65 -24.74 9.68
CA SER A 148 15.67 -23.61 10.63
C SER A 148 15.62 -22.31 9.84
N ILE A 149 14.71 -21.41 10.22
CA ILE A 149 14.58 -20.08 9.63
C ILE A 149 14.70 -19.07 10.76
N ASP A 150 15.85 -18.41 10.84
CA ASP A 150 16.12 -17.38 11.83
C ASP A 150 15.86 -16.00 11.23
N LEU A 151 14.79 -15.33 11.69
CA LEU A 151 14.47 -13.97 11.28
C LEU A 151 15.23 -12.97 12.15
N VAL A 152 16.24 -12.30 11.58
CA VAL A 152 16.98 -11.23 12.25
C VAL A 152 16.33 -9.89 11.93
N LEU A 153 15.65 -9.30 12.91
CA LEU A 153 15.06 -7.97 12.77
C LEU A 153 16.16 -6.91 12.92
N THR A 154 16.36 -6.12 11.88
CA THR A 154 17.31 -5.00 11.89
C THR A 154 16.57 -3.69 12.04
N ALA A 155 17.15 -2.74 12.78
CA ALA A 155 16.65 -1.37 12.77
C ALA A 155 16.76 -0.81 11.35
N HIS A 156 15.66 -0.27 10.81
CA HIS A 156 15.70 0.42 9.52
C HIS A 156 16.16 1.87 9.78
N PRO A 157 17.31 2.31 9.26
CA PRO A 157 17.93 3.58 9.63
C PRO A 157 17.13 4.83 9.20
N THR A 158 16.06 4.65 8.44
CA THR A 158 15.25 5.74 7.87
C THR A 158 13.78 5.73 8.28
N GLU A 159 13.27 4.72 8.99
CA GLU A 159 11.87 4.72 9.45
C GLU A 159 11.72 5.44 10.79
N VAL A 160 11.90 6.75 10.71
CA VAL A 160 11.74 7.70 11.80
C VAL A 160 10.23 8.02 11.99
N ASN A 161 9.35 7.02 11.98
CA ASN A 161 7.93 7.26 12.21
C ASN A 161 7.61 7.21 13.72
N ARG A 162 6.76 8.12 14.20
CA ARG A 162 6.13 8.00 15.53
C ARG A 162 5.15 6.82 15.52
N HIS A 163 5.04 6.08 16.62
CA HIS A 163 4.11 4.94 16.73
C HIS A 163 2.67 5.32 16.35
N ILE A 164 2.20 6.49 16.79
CA ILE A 164 0.86 6.99 16.46
C ILE A 164 0.61 7.13 14.96
N VAL A 165 1.64 7.49 14.18
CA VAL A 165 1.52 7.62 12.72
C VAL A 165 1.29 6.24 12.08
N LEU A 166 2.01 5.21 12.56
CA LEU A 166 1.82 3.84 12.11
C LEU A 166 0.42 3.31 12.46
N GLU A 167 -0.07 3.60 13.66
CA GLU A 167 -1.41 3.20 14.09
C GLU A 167 -2.50 3.83 13.22
N LYS A 168 -2.39 5.12 12.90
CA LYS A 168 -3.30 5.80 11.99
C LYS A 168 -3.30 5.19 10.59
N PHE A 169 -2.13 4.87 10.03
CA PHE A 169 -2.05 4.17 8.74
C PHE A 169 -2.66 2.76 8.78
N ARG A 170 -2.47 2.01 9.87
CA ARG A 170 -3.13 0.70 10.05
C ARG A 170 -4.64 0.85 10.13
N TYR A 171 -5.14 1.87 10.82
CA TYR A 171 -6.57 2.13 10.93
C TYR A 171 -7.19 2.53 9.58
N ILE A 172 -6.55 3.45 8.83
CA ILE A 172 -6.95 3.78 7.44
C ILE A 172 -6.97 2.53 6.56
N SER A 173 -5.99 1.63 6.72
CA SER A 173 -5.97 0.36 5.99
C SER A 173 -7.18 -0.53 6.32
N ALA A 174 -7.63 -0.55 7.59
CA ALA A 174 -8.81 -1.31 7.99
C ALA A 174 -10.10 -0.70 7.40
N LEU A 175 -10.25 0.62 7.47
CA LEU A 175 -11.38 1.37 6.89
C LEU A 175 -11.46 1.17 5.35
N LEU A 176 -10.32 1.18 4.65
CA LEU A 176 -10.28 0.91 3.21
C LEU A 176 -10.64 -0.55 2.87
N ALA A 177 -10.26 -1.49 3.74
CA ALA A 177 -10.67 -2.89 3.59
C ALA A 177 -12.19 -3.04 3.77
N GLU A 178 -12.77 -2.32 4.73
CA GLU A 178 -14.20 -2.29 5.02
C GLU A 178 -15.01 -1.69 3.85
N LEU A 179 -14.59 -0.54 3.31
CA LEU A 179 -15.16 0.05 2.09
C LEU A 179 -15.16 -0.91 0.90
N GLY A 180 -14.11 -1.73 0.79
CA GLY A 180 -13.96 -2.72 -0.27
C GLY A 180 -14.74 -4.02 -0.05
N SER A 181 -15.38 -4.22 1.10
CA SER A 181 -16.10 -5.46 1.42
C SER A 181 -17.42 -5.60 0.66
N GLY A 182 -18.01 -4.47 0.23
CA GLY A 182 -19.33 -4.43 -0.40
C GLY A 182 -20.50 -4.68 0.56
N LEU A 183 -20.25 -4.68 1.88
CA LEU A 183 -21.25 -4.93 2.91
C LEU A 183 -21.90 -3.67 3.48
N LEU A 184 -21.36 -2.49 3.15
CA LEU A 184 -21.86 -1.20 3.63
C LEU A 184 -22.98 -0.69 2.74
N ASP A 185 -24.00 -0.09 3.36
CA ASP A 185 -24.98 0.76 2.69
C ASP A 185 -24.40 2.18 2.44
N ASP A 186 -25.19 3.06 1.83
CA ASP A 186 -24.73 4.40 1.46
C ASP A 186 -24.35 5.25 2.69
N GLU A 187 -25.08 5.11 3.80
CA GLU A 187 -24.79 5.82 5.05
C GLU A 187 -23.51 5.29 5.70
N GLY A 188 -23.35 3.97 5.83
CA GLY A 188 -22.15 3.34 6.36
C GLY A 188 -20.92 3.65 5.51
N ARG A 189 -21.07 3.64 4.18
CA ARG A 189 -20.00 4.05 3.27
C ARG A 189 -19.56 5.48 3.56
N LYS A 190 -20.50 6.42 3.64
CA LYS A 190 -20.20 7.83 3.92
C LYS A 190 -19.51 8.00 5.28
N ALA A 191 -19.97 7.31 6.31
CA ALA A 191 -19.35 7.36 7.64
C ALA A 191 -17.88 6.89 7.60
N VAL A 192 -17.58 5.81 6.86
CA VAL A 192 -16.19 5.35 6.70
C VAL A 192 -15.34 6.33 5.88
N GLU A 193 -15.90 6.96 4.85
CA GLU A 193 -15.21 8.02 4.09
C GLU A 193 -14.88 9.24 4.97
N GLU A 194 -15.82 9.65 5.84
CA GLU A 194 -15.63 10.74 6.82
C GLU A 194 -14.56 10.39 7.87
N GLU A 195 -14.53 9.14 8.33
CA GLU A 195 -13.53 8.65 9.28
C GLU A 195 -12.12 8.65 8.66
N ILE A 196 -11.97 8.18 7.42
CA ILE A 196 -10.69 8.24 6.69
C ILE A 196 -10.23 9.69 6.53
N HIS A 197 -11.15 10.61 6.23
CA HIS A 197 -10.84 12.03 6.12
C HIS A 197 -10.37 12.62 7.47
N ALA A 198 -11.04 12.29 8.57
CA ALA A 198 -10.65 12.72 9.92
C ALA A 198 -9.25 12.19 10.31
N GLU A 199 -8.97 10.93 10.00
CA GLU A 199 -7.66 10.32 10.24
C GLU A 199 -6.55 10.98 9.41
N LEU A 200 -6.84 11.36 8.17
CA LEU A 200 -5.89 12.08 7.32
C LEU A 200 -5.63 13.52 7.80
N ILE A 201 -6.65 14.21 8.34
CA ILE A 201 -6.42 15.48 9.05
C ILE A 201 -5.50 15.26 10.24
N GLY A 202 -5.74 14.22 11.04
CA GLY A 202 -4.90 13.88 12.19
C GLY A 202 -3.44 13.60 11.79
N LEU A 203 -3.23 12.87 10.69
CA LEU A 203 -1.89 12.65 10.12
C LEU A 203 -1.27 13.97 9.63
N TRP A 204 -2.04 14.84 8.97
CA TRP A 204 -1.58 16.16 8.53
C TRP A 204 -1.24 17.10 9.70
N GLN A 205 -1.83 16.91 10.87
CA GLN A 205 -1.51 17.71 12.06
C GLN A 205 -0.40 17.07 12.93
N THR A 206 0.04 15.85 12.60
CA THR A 206 1.07 15.13 13.37
C THR A 206 2.41 15.12 12.65
N GLU A 207 3.42 15.80 13.20
CA GLU A 207 4.79 15.73 12.67
C GLU A 207 5.33 14.29 12.70
N GLU A 208 5.68 13.77 11.52
CA GLU A 208 6.17 12.39 11.39
C GLU A 208 7.58 12.24 11.96
N VAL A 209 8.45 13.24 11.77
CA VAL A 209 9.83 13.24 12.24
C VAL A 209 9.88 13.80 13.67
N PRO A 210 10.29 13.02 14.68
CA PRO A 210 10.53 13.54 16.02
C PRO A 210 11.66 14.59 15.96
N PRO A 211 11.58 15.68 16.74
CA PRO A 211 12.62 16.71 16.78
C PRO A 211 13.95 16.24 17.40
N PHE A 212 14.04 14.96 17.82
CA PHE A 212 15.20 14.38 18.46
C PHE A 212 15.65 13.10 17.76
N LYS A 213 16.96 12.86 17.80
CA LYS A 213 17.57 11.62 17.30
C LYS A 213 17.09 10.45 18.19
N LYS A 214 16.47 9.43 17.59
CA LYS A 214 16.04 8.23 18.32
C LYS A 214 17.25 7.55 18.98
N THR A 215 17.04 7.03 20.18
CA THR A 215 18.06 6.24 20.89
C THR A 215 18.01 4.77 20.43
N PRO A 216 19.07 3.97 20.61
CA PRO A 216 19.02 2.53 20.35
C PRO A 216 17.87 1.81 21.09
N LEU A 217 17.43 2.35 22.23
CA LEU A 217 16.29 1.82 22.99
C LEU A 217 14.96 2.06 22.26
N ASP A 218 14.80 3.18 21.57
CA ASP A 218 13.60 3.49 20.78
C ASP A 218 13.50 2.58 19.55
N GLU A 219 14.65 2.22 18.95
CA GLU A 219 14.71 1.23 17.87
C GLU A 219 14.31 -0.16 18.35
N ALA A 220 14.83 -0.59 19.52
CA ALA A 220 14.45 -1.87 20.12
C ALA A 220 12.94 -1.93 20.45
N ARG A 221 12.35 -0.84 20.96
CA ARG A 221 10.90 -0.74 21.20
C ARG A 221 10.09 -0.85 19.90
N ASN A 222 10.58 -0.24 18.82
CA ASN A 222 9.92 -0.33 17.52
C ASN A 222 9.92 -1.76 16.98
N ILE A 223 11.06 -2.46 17.06
CA ILE A 223 11.17 -3.88 16.70
C ILE A 223 10.21 -4.74 17.53
N HIS A 224 10.15 -4.52 18.84
CA HIS A 224 9.25 -5.24 19.75
C HIS A 224 7.77 -5.04 19.40
N TYR A 225 7.39 -3.83 18.97
CA TYR A 225 6.03 -3.54 18.50
C TYR A 225 5.67 -4.37 17.27
N TYR A 226 6.49 -4.34 16.21
CA TYR A 226 6.23 -5.15 15.00
C TYR A 226 6.21 -6.65 15.31
N PHE A 227 7.05 -7.10 16.23
CA PHE A 227 7.05 -8.48 16.68
C PHE A 227 5.70 -8.86 17.29
N ARG A 228 5.18 -8.06 18.24
CA ARG A 228 3.91 -8.32 18.92
C ARG A 228 2.71 -8.24 17.97
N GLU A 229 2.66 -7.21 17.14
CA GLU A 229 1.47 -6.87 16.36
C GLU A 229 1.31 -7.67 15.07
N THR A 230 2.37 -8.34 14.61
CA THR A 230 2.34 -9.01 13.29
C THR A 230 2.95 -10.40 13.35
N ILE A 231 4.15 -10.54 13.92
CA ILE A 231 4.89 -11.81 13.88
C ILE A 231 4.31 -12.81 14.87
N PHE A 232 4.01 -12.38 16.09
CA PHE A 232 3.50 -13.26 17.15
C PHE A 232 2.17 -13.92 16.76
N ASP A 233 1.22 -13.13 16.28
CA ASP A 233 -0.09 -13.62 15.81
C ASP A 233 0.01 -14.51 14.56
N ALA A 234 1.05 -14.34 13.74
CA ALA A 234 1.26 -15.15 12.54
C ALA A 234 1.93 -16.50 12.84
N LEU A 235 2.76 -16.60 13.88
CA LEU A 235 3.45 -17.83 14.27
C LEU A 235 2.61 -18.77 15.14
N LEU A 236 1.60 -18.24 15.85
CA LEU A 236 0.73 -19.02 16.73
C LEU A 236 -0.55 -19.54 16.06
N LYS A 237 -0.75 -19.26 14.78
CA LYS A 237 -1.84 -19.81 13.96
C LYS A 237 -1.37 -21.02 13.16
#